data_AF-A0A952BDV3-F1
#
_entry.id   AF-A0A952BDV3-F1
#
_cell.length_a   1.000
_cell.length_b   1.000
_cell.length_c   1.000
_cell.angle_alpha   90.00
_cell.angle_beta   90.00
_cell.angle_gamma   90.00
#
_symmetry.space_group_name_H-M   'P 1'
#
loop_
_entity.id
_entity.type
_entity.pdbx_description
1 polymer ?
#
loop_
_entity_poly.entity_id
_entity_poly.type
_entity_poly.pdbx_seq_one_letter_code
_entity_poly.pdbx_strand_id
1 'polypeptide(L)' 'MVSLRVLQNEAREGLLAEAAQILRERGVIAMPTESFYALGACPLDETAVR' A
#
# COMPACT_ATOMS: atom_id res chain seq x y z
N MET A 1 2.04 -14.46 5.49
CA MET A 1 0.92 -13.63 5.97
C MET A 1 1.12 -12.26 5.36
N VAL A 2 0.24 -11.81 4.48
CA VAL A 2 0.33 -10.50 3.80
C VAL A 2 -0.37 -9.46 4.67
N SER A 3 0.28 -8.32 4.92
CA SER A 3 -0.33 -7.17 5.62
C SER A 3 -1.02 -6.27 4.60
N LEU A 4 -2.27 -5.89 4.86
CA LEU A 4 -3.02 -4.92 4.06
C LEU A 4 -3.25 -3.65 4.90
N ARG A 5 -2.96 -2.49 4.33
CA ARG A 5 -3.31 -1.19 4.95
C ARG A 5 -4.14 -0.33 4.02
N VAL A 6 -5.28 0.13 4.52
CA VAL A 6 -6.10 1.14 3.86
C VAL A 6 -5.54 2.52 4.21
N LEU A 7 -5.11 3.25 3.18
CA LEU A 7 -4.76 4.65 3.25
C LEU A 7 -6.04 5.47 3.13
N GLN A 8 -6.17 6.51 3.96
CA GLN A 8 -7.25 7.47 3.86
C GLN A 8 -6.76 8.73 3.15
N ASN A 9 -7.68 9.49 2.57
CA ASN A 9 -7.38 10.76 1.90
C ASN A 9 -7.21 11.89 2.93
N GLU A 10 -6.38 11.65 3.93
CA GLU A 10 -6.04 12.59 4.97
C GLU A 10 -4.52 12.72 4.98
N ALA A 11 -4.02 13.94 4.83
CA ALA A 11 -2.60 14.22 4.91
C ALA A 11 -2.13 14.07 6.36
N ARG A 12 -1.71 12.85 6.72
CA ARG A 12 -1.06 12.57 8.00
C ARG A 12 0.45 12.50 7.82
N GLU A 13 1.16 13.15 8.73
CA GLU A 13 2.61 13.04 8.80
C GLU A 13 3.05 11.58 8.90
N GLY A 14 4.05 11.19 8.11
CA GLY A 14 4.58 9.82 8.09
C GLY A 14 3.75 8.78 7.30
N LEU A 15 2.58 9.13 6.74
CA LEU A 15 1.77 8.20 5.93
C LEU A 15 2.57 7.57 4.78
N LEU A 16 3.38 8.38 4.10
CA LEU A 16 4.22 7.94 2.99
C LEU A 16 5.31 6.95 3.45
N ALA A 17 5.90 7.20 4.61
CA ALA A 17 6.95 6.35 5.19
C ALA A 17 6.38 5.00 5.63
N GLU A 18 5.19 5.01 6.24
CA GLU A 18 4.44 3.81 6.61
C GLU A 18 4.07 2.98 5.37
N ALA A 19 3.51 3.60 4.33
CA ALA A 19 3.19 2.92 3.08
C ALA A 19 4.44 2.31 2.42
N ALA A 20 5.55 3.04 2.40
CA ALA A 20 6.81 2.54 1.87
C ALA A 20 7.37 1.36 2.67
N GLN A 21 7.19 1.36 4.00
CA GLN A 21 7.59 0.23 4.84
C GLN A 21 6.77 -1.02 4.53
N ILE A 22 5.44 -0.88 4.43
CA ILE A 22 4.55 -1.99 4.09
C ILE A 22 4.93 -2.61 2.74
N LEU A 23 5.17 -1.78 1.72
CA LEU A 23 5.58 -2.25 0.39
C LEU A 23 6.95 -2.96 0.42
N ARG A 24 7.90 -2.50 1.24
CA ARG A 24 9.21 -3.17 1.43
C ARG A 24 9.09 -4.51 2.15
N GLU A 25 8.11 -4.65 3.04
CA GLU A 25 7.84 -5.87 3.80
C GLU A 25 6.92 -6.86 3.05
N ARG A 26 6.77 -6.69 1.72
CA ARG A 26 5.90 -7.51 0.86
C ARG A 26 4.41 -7.42 1.19
N GLY A 27 4.00 -6.35 1.86
CA GLY A 27 2.59 -6.02 2.10
C GLY A 27 1.92 -5.33 0.91
N VAL A 28 0.63 -5.07 1.07
CA VAL A 28 -0.23 -4.41 0.09
C VAL A 28 -0.85 -3.15 0.72
N ILE A 29 -0.98 -2.09 -0.06
CA ILE A 29 -1.70 -0.88 0.33
C ILE A 29 -2.99 -0.74 -0.48
N ALA A 30 -4.06 -0.26 0.15
CA ALA A 30 -5.26 0.19 -0.53
C ALA A 30 -5.28 1.72 -0.51
N MET A 31 -5.34 2.35 -1.67
CA MET A 31 -5.27 3.80 -1.85
C MET A 31 -6.54 4.30 -2.56
N PRO A 32 -7.20 5.35 -2.03
CA PRO A 32 -8.35 5.94 -2.70
C PRO A 32 -7.89 6.60 -4.01
N THR A 33 -8.70 6.48 -5.06
CA THR A 33 -8.54 7.23 -6.31
C THR A 33 -9.87 7.92 -6.64
N GLU A 34 -9.90 8.74 -7.70
CA GLU A 34 -11.12 9.42 -8.15
C GLU A 34 -12.24 8.46 -8.57
N SER A 35 -11.92 7.20 -8.92
CA SER A 35 -12.91 6.22 -9.40
C SER A 35 -13.15 5.09 -8.40
N PHE A 36 -12.09 4.39 -8.00
CA PHE A 36 -12.15 3.21 -7.12
C PHE A 36 -10.98 3.16 -6.16
N TYR A 37 -11.00 2.26 -5.19
CA TYR A 37 -9.79 1.95 -4.43
C TYR A 37 -8.83 1.17 -5.31
N ALA A 38 -7.57 1.61 -5.37
CA ALA A 38 -6.48 0.89 -6.00
C ALA A 38 -5.72 0.07 -4.95
N LEU A 39 -5.28 -1.13 -5.33
CA LEU A 39 -4.38 -1.97 -4.54
C LEU A 39 -2.96 -1.83 -5.10
N GLY A 40 -2.02 -1.48 -4.24
CA GLY A 40 -0.61 -1.31 -4.56
C GLY A 40 0.25 -2.36 -3.84
N ALA A 41 1.16 -2.98 -4.59
CA ALA A 41 2.19 -3.89 -4.09
C ALA A 41 3.53 -3.54 -4.75
N CYS A 42 4.64 -4.08 -4.24
CA CYS A 42 5.94 -3.92 -4.90
C CYS A 42 5.94 -4.72 -6.23
N PRO A 43 6.07 -4.08 -7.40
CA PRO A 43 5.96 -4.77 -8.69
C PRO A 43 7.15 -5.69 -8.99
N LEU A 44 8.26 -5.50 -8.27
CA LEU A 44 9.47 -6.32 -8.41
C LEU A 44 9.46 -7.53 -7.46
N ASP A 45 8.45 -7.66 -6.59
CA ASP A 45 8.28 -8.79 -5.70
C ASP A 45 7.12 -9.67 -6.17
N GLU A 46 7.45 -10.75 -6.87
CA GLU A 46 6.48 -11.70 -7.42
C GLU A 46 5.55 -12.27 -6.34
N THR A 47 6.03 -12.43 -5.10
CA THR A 47 5.22 -12.97 -4.00
C THR A 47 4.19 -11.95 -3.51
N ALA A 48 4.48 -10.66 -3.61
CA ALA A 48 3.56 -9.60 -3.24
C ALA A 48 2.49 -9.32 -4.32
N VAL A 49 2.81 -9.62 -5.59
CA VAL A 49 1.92 -9.39 -6.74
C VAL A 49 0.93 -10.54 -6.98
N ARG A 50 1.29 -11.74 -6.56
CA ARG A 50 0.56 -12.98 -6.85
C ARG A 50 -0.55 -13.29 -5.84
#